data_AF-F3FPF4-F1
#
_entry.id   AF-F3FPF4-F1
#
_cell.length_a   1.000
_cell.length_b   1.000
_cell.length_c   1.000
_cell.angle_alpha   90.00
_cell.angle_beta   90.00
_cell.angle_gamma   90.00
#
_symmetry.space_group_name_H-M   'P 1'
#
loop_
_entity.id
_entity.type
_entity.pdbx_description
1 polymer ?
#
loop_
_entity_poly.entity_id
_entity_poly.type
_entity_poly.pdbx_seq_one_letter_code
_entity_poly.pdbx_strand_id
1 'polypeptide(L)' 'EFDDSALMKAFGKSGSGVFVAPSVIADEVEDQYGVQVIGHTDAVTESFYAITVERKVKHPGVVAIAESARNQLFTDAG' A
#
# COMPACT_ATOMS: atom_id res chain seq x y z
N GLU A 1 -8.23 13.65 -1.80
CA GLU A 1 -8.30 12.32 -2.43
C GLU A 1 -7.20 12.27 -3.47
N PHE A 2 -6.08 11.61 -3.14
CA PHE A 2 -4.92 11.49 -4.03
C PHE A 2 -4.94 10.08 -4.60
N ASP A 3 -5.81 9.89 -5.57
CA ASP A 3 -5.92 8.64 -6.31
C ASP A 3 -4.97 8.72 -7.52
N ASP A 4 -3.79 8.16 -7.30
CA ASP A 4 -3.00 7.41 -8.28
C ASP A 4 -2.64 8.06 -9.64
N SER A 5 -2.04 9.27 -9.65
CA SER A 5 -1.19 9.67 -10.82
C SER A 5 -0.38 10.96 -10.67
N ALA A 6 -0.69 11.82 -9.70
CA ALA A 6 -0.17 13.20 -9.65
C ALA A 6 0.91 13.47 -8.60
N LEU A 7 0.94 12.71 -7.49
CA LEU A 7 1.76 13.06 -6.32
C LEU A 7 3.26 13.05 -6.65
N MET A 8 3.72 12.12 -7.49
CA MET A 8 5.13 11.88 -7.81
C MET A 8 5.67 12.60 -9.05
N LYS A 9 4.81 12.94 -10.03
CA LYS A 9 5.23 13.83 -11.13
C LYS A 9 5.64 15.23 -10.62
N ALA A 10 5.16 15.62 -9.42
CA ALA A 10 5.24 16.97 -8.85
C ALA A 10 6.46 17.24 -7.93
N PHE A 11 7.09 16.23 -7.31
CA PHE A 11 8.30 16.42 -6.48
C PHE A 11 9.62 16.34 -7.26
N GLY A 12 9.61 15.69 -8.44
CA GLY A 12 10.81 15.40 -9.21
C GLY A 12 11.41 16.54 -10.05
N LYS A 13 10.77 17.71 -10.21
CA LYS A 13 11.41 18.79 -11.00
C LYS A 13 12.43 19.63 -10.22
N SER A 14 12.52 19.53 -8.89
CA SER A 14 13.38 20.44 -8.10
C SER A 14 14.07 19.87 -6.86
N GLY A 15 13.93 18.58 -6.53
CA GLY A 15 14.76 17.95 -5.48
C GLY A 15 14.61 18.55 -4.08
N SER A 16 13.42 19.06 -3.72
CA SER A 16 13.17 19.61 -2.38
C SER A 16 11.71 19.42 -1.97
N GLY A 17 11.50 18.66 -0.90
CA GLY A 17 10.21 18.55 -0.22
C GLY A 17 9.98 17.20 0.48
N VAL A 18 8.85 17.10 1.16
CA VAL A 18 8.39 15.89 1.86
C VAL A 18 7.04 15.49 1.26
N PHE A 19 6.85 14.19 1.02
CA PHE A 19 5.58 13.64 0.59
C PHE A 19 5.21 12.45 1.50
N VAL A 20 3.96 12.03 1.41
CA VAL A 20 3.44 10.88 2.16
C VAL A 20 3.29 9.68 1.23
N ALA A 21 3.61 8.50 1.76
CA ALA A 21 3.36 7.22 1.12
C ALA A 21 2.87 6.22 2.19
N PRO A 22 2.09 5.19 1.81
CA PRO A 22 1.75 4.11 2.72
C PRO A 22 3.00 3.43 3.27
N SER A 23 3.03 3.18 4.58
CA SER A 23 4.19 2.57 5.26
C SER A 23 4.52 1.17 4.73
N VAL A 24 3.51 0.44 4.25
CA VAL A 24 3.66 -0.92 3.70
C VAL A 24 4.49 -0.97 2.42
N ILE A 25 4.68 0.15 1.71
CA ILE A 25 5.48 0.25 0.48
C ILE A 25 6.67 1.22 0.65
N ALA A 26 7.05 1.55 1.90
CA ALA A 26 8.09 2.54 2.16
C ALA A 26 9.42 2.18 1.49
N ASP A 27 9.88 0.93 1.64
CA ASP A 27 11.13 0.44 1.03
C ASP A 27 11.14 0.63 -0.49
N GLU A 28 10.03 0.30 -1.16
CA GLU A 28 9.91 0.45 -2.61
C GLU A 28 9.87 1.92 -3.05
N VAL A 29 9.27 2.79 -2.24
CA VAL A 29 9.24 4.24 -2.47
C VAL A 29 10.63 4.86 -2.28
N GLU A 30 11.39 4.44 -1.27
CA GLU A 30 12.78 4.89 -1.07
C GLU A 30 13.65 4.48 -2.28
N ASP A 31 13.57 3.22 -2.69
CA ASP A 31 14.33 2.68 -3.83
C ASP A 31 13.95 3.35 -5.16
N GLN A 32 12.65 3.55 -5.42
CA GLN A 32 12.16 4.11 -6.68
C GLN A 32 12.48 5.60 -6.84
N TYR A 33 12.48 6.36 -5.74
CA TYR A 33 12.57 7.82 -5.79
C TYR A 33 13.84 8.39 -5.16
N GLY A 34 14.71 7.54 -4.60
CA GLY A 34 15.98 7.96 -3.98
C GLY A 34 15.77 8.87 -2.77
N VAL A 35 14.68 8.64 -2.03
CA VAL A 35 14.31 9.42 -0.84
C VAL A 35 14.55 8.62 0.42
N GLN A 36 14.35 9.26 1.58
CA GLN A 36 14.44 8.62 2.89
C GLN A 36 13.18 8.92 3.70
N VAL A 37 12.75 7.96 4.50
CA VAL A 37 11.70 8.14 5.50
C VAL A 37 12.20 9.08 6.59
N ILE A 38 11.39 10.08 6.93
CA ILE A 38 11.66 11.02 8.03
C ILE A 38 10.71 10.85 9.23
N GLY A 39 9.70 9.99 9.10
CA GLY A 39 8.74 9.69 10.16
C GLY A 39 7.50 8.96 9.66
N HIS A 40 6.71 8.44 10.61
CA HIS A 40 5.44 7.76 10.38
C HIS A 40 4.34 8.42 11.22
N THR A 41 3.09 8.22 10.82
CA THR A 41 1.92 8.66 11.59
C THR A 41 0.81 7.62 11.49
N ASP A 42 0.20 7.31 12.62
CA ASP A 42 -0.98 6.42 12.70
C ASP A 42 -2.30 7.20 12.60
N ALA A 43 -2.23 8.52 12.40
CA ALA A 43 -3.42 9.37 12.27
C ALA A 43 -4.21 9.13 10.97
N VAL A 44 -3.61 8.43 9.99
CA VAL A 44 -4.22 8.08 8.72
C VAL A 44 -3.98 6.59 8.47
N THR A 45 -5.05 5.85 8.20
CA THR A 45 -4.99 4.42 7.91
C THR A 45 -5.77 4.14 6.64
N GLU A 46 -5.21 3.31 5.78
CA GLU A 46 -5.85 2.84 4.56
C GLU A 46 -6.37 1.41 4.76
N SER A 47 -7.54 1.10 4.18
CA SER A 47 -8.15 -0.22 4.28
C SER A 47 -8.36 -0.83 2.91
N PHE A 48 -7.78 -2.00 2.69
CA PHE A 48 -7.92 -2.76 1.44
C PHE A 48 -9.00 -3.83 1.59
N TYR A 49 -9.92 -3.88 0.62
CA TYR A 49 -11.04 -4.83 0.62
C TYR A 49 -10.99 -5.75 -0.60
N ALA A 50 -11.06 -7.06 -0.36
CA ALA A 50 -11.28 -8.04 -1.42
C ALA A 50 -12.79 -8.28 -1.57
N ILE A 51 -13.37 -7.87 -2.70
CA ILE A 51 -14.80 -7.99 -2.98
C ILE A 51 -15.04 -9.15 -3.97
N THR A 52 -15.98 -10.04 -3.63
CA THR A 52 -16.41 -11.16 -4.47
C THR A 52 -17.94 -11.16 -4.64
N VAL A 53 -18.42 -11.61 -5.81
CA VAL A 53 -19.85 -11.75 -6.11
C VAL A 53 -20.51 -12.92 -5.38
N GLU A 54 -19.72 -13.91 -4.95
CA GLU A 54 -20.24 -15.08 -4.25
C GLU A 54 -20.38 -14.82 -2.75
N ARG A 55 -21.55 -15.14 -2.18
CA ARG A 55 -21.76 -15.10 -0.71
C ARG A 55 -20.81 -16.02 0.08
N LYS A 56 -20.27 -17.05 -0.57
CA LYS A 56 -19.25 -17.94 -0.03
C LYS A 56 -18.26 -18.21 -1.14
N VAL A 57 -16.98 -17.91 -0.92
CA VAL A 57 -15.91 -18.28 -1.86
C VAL A 57 -15.83 -19.81 -1.88
N LYS A 58 -16.25 -20.43 -3.00
CA LYS A 58 -16.24 -21.90 -3.12
C LYS A 58 -15.15 -22.40 -4.05
N HIS A 59 -14.74 -21.58 -5.01
CA HIS A 59 -13.74 -22.01 -5.98
C HIS A 59 -12.36 -22.09 -5.30
N PRO A 60 -11.67 -23.25 -5.32
CA PRO A 60 -10.43 -23.46 -4.58
C PRO A 60 -9.33 -22.47 -4.97
N GLY A 61 -9.28 -22.04 -6.23
CA GLY A 61 -8.34 -21.00 -6.67
C GLY A 61 -8.60 -19.61 -6.05
N VAL A 62 -9.87 -19.23 -5.88
CA VAL A 62 -10.22 -17.92 -5.27
C VAL A 62 -9.99 -17.96 -3.76
N VAL A 63 -10.27 -19.10 -3.12
CA VAL A 63 -9.94 -19.33 -1.70
C VAL A 63 -8.43 -19.20 -1.51
N ALA A 64 -7.62 -19.88 -2.32
CA ALA A 64 -6.16 -19.85 -2.20
C ALA A 64 -5.59 -18.44 -2.36
N ILE A 65 -6.06 -17.66 -3.34
CA ILE A 65 -5.63 -16.26 -3.52
C ILE A 65 -6.04 -15.41 -2.31
N ALA A 66 -7.29 -15.52 -1.86
CA ALA A 66 -7.79 -14.72 -0.74
C ALA A 66 -7.09 -15.06 0.59
N GLU A 67 -6.81 -16.34 0.85
CA GLU A 67 -6.08 -16.79 2.04
C GLU A 67 -4.60 -16.40 1.98
N SER A 68 -3.95 -16.57 0.83
CA SER A 68 -2.56 -16.14 0.64
C SER A 68 -2.41 -14.64 0.85
N ALA A 69 -3.29 -13.84 0.25
CA ALA A 69 -3.31 -12.40 0.44
C ALA A 69 -3.58 -12.04 1.90
N ARG A 70 -4.51 -12.72 2.58
CA ARG A 70 -4.78 -12.48 4.00
C ARG A 70 -3.56 -12.75 4.87
N ASN A 71 -2.88 -13.86 4.64
CA ASN A 71 -1.69 -14.22 5.41
C ASN A 71 -0.51 -13.31 5.10
N GLN A 72 -0.32 -12.88 3.85
CA GLN A 72 0.82 -12.04 3.49
C GLN A 72 0.62 -10.56 3.85
N LEU A 73 -0.61 -10.06 3.75
CA LEU A 73 -0.92 -8.64 3.98
C LEU A 73 -1.33 -8.33 5.42
N PHE A 74 -1.88 -9.30 6.16
CA PHE A 74 -2.36 -9.12 7.54
C PHE A 74 -1.68 -10.06 8.54
N THR A 75 -0.44 -10.52 8.26
CA THR A 75 0.38 -11.02 9.37
C THR A 75 0.77 -9.81 10.20
N ASP A 76 0.05 -9.60 11.31
CA ASP A 76 0.49 -8.71 12.36
C ASP A 76 1.95 -9.04 12.70
N ALA A 77 2.78 -8.00 12.62
CA ALA A 77 4.03 -7.93 13.35
C ALA A 77 3.74 -8.30 14.81
N GLY A 78 4.25 -9.46 15.23
CA GLY A 78 4.43 -9.74 16.65
C GLY A 78 5.50 -8.85 17.25
#